data_AF-A0A5K0YV82-F1
#
_entry.id   AF-A0A5K0YV82-F1
#
_cell.length_a   1.000
_cell.length_b   1.000
_cell.length_c   1.000
_cell.angle_alpha   90.00
_cell.angle_beta   90.00
_cell.angle_gamma   90.00
#
_symmetry.space_group_name_H-M   'P 1'
#
loop_
_entity.id
_entity.type
_entity.pdbx_description
1 polymer ?
#
loop_
_entity_poly.entity_id
_entity_poly.type
_entity_poly.pdbx_seq_one_letter_code
_entity_poly.pdbx_strand_id
1 'polypeptide(L)'
;FDIFKKLVFSVFILSEVRSMATSIPSARSRFGDTTFTKIFVGGLAWETQSRGLQKHFEQFGEILEAAVIIDKKSGRSKGYGF
;
A
#
# COMPACT_ATOMS: atom_id res chain seq x y z
N PHE A 1 5.94 -11.52 -19.04
CA PHE A 1 4.91 -11.22 -18.04
C PHE A 1 5.42 -10.33 -16.90
N ASP A 2 5.56 -9.04 -17.04
CA ASP A 2 5.82 -8.23 -18.21
C ASP A 2 6.25 -6.86 -17.70
N ILE A 3 6.98 -6.16 -18.53
CA ILE A 3 7.57 -4.84 -18.29
C ILE A 3 6.51 -3.76 -17.96
N PHE A 4 5.22 -4.09 -18.09
CA PHE A 4 4.06 -3.22 -17.89
C PHE A 4 3.69 -2.87 -16.43
N LYS A 5 4.16 -3.57 -15.40
CA LYS A 5 3.96 -3.10 -14.00
C LYS A 5 4.93 -2.00 -13.58
N LYS A 6 6.01 -1.78 -14.35
CA LYS A 6 7.01 -0.73 -14.09
C LYS A 6 6.50 0.70 -14.33
N LEU A 7 5.31 0.89 -14.92
CA LEU A 7 4.82 2.23 -15.30
C LEU A 7 3.74 2.81 -14.36
N VAL A 8 2.99 2.00 -13.60
CA VAL A 8 2.10 2.51 -12.54
C VAL A 8 2.90 3.04 -11.33
N PHE A 9 4.18 2.67 -11.27
CA PHE A 9 5.14 3.07 -10.25
C PHE A 9 5.78 4.47 -10.46
N SER A 10 5.43 5.23 -11.50
CA SER A 10 6.24 6.39 -11.91
C SER A 10 5.61 7.79 -11.84
N VAL A 11 4.29 8.01 -11.84
CA VAL A 11 3.76 9.39 -12.05
C VAL A 11 2.41 9.68 -11.36
N PHE A 12 2.28 9.49 -10.04
CA PHE A 12 1.11 10.09 -9.33
C PHE A 12 1.36 10.64 -7.92
N ILE A 13 2.60 10.67 -7.43
CA ILE A 13 2.95 11.24 -6.10
C ILE A 13 3.74 12.56 -6.19
N LEU A 14 3.86 13.18 -7.38
CA LEU A 14 4.75 14.34 -7.56
C LEU A 14 4.13 15.67 -8.04
N SER A 15 2.83 15.97 -7.89
CA SER A 15 2.44 17.38 -8.11
C SER A 15 1.33 18.02 -7.26
N GLU A 16 0.35 17.32 -6.67
CA GLU A 16 -0.89 18.03 -6.28
C GLU A 16 -1.29 18.06 -4.80
N VAL A 17 -0.41 17.75 -3.85
CA VAL A 17 -0.78 17.76 -2.41
C VAL A 17 -0.16 18.92 -1.61
N ARG A 18 0.25 20.01 -2.27
CA ARG A 18 0.80 21.21 -1.60
C ARG A 18 -0.27 22.21 -1.14
N SER A 19 -1.55 21.99 -1.39
CA SER A 19 -2.60 22.94 -0.98
C SER A 19 -3.88 22.15 -0.72
N MET A 20 -4.66 22.50 0.32
CA MET A 20 -6.08 22.12 0.56
C MET A 20 -6.43 21.33 1.84
N ALA A 21 -5.52 21.00 2.75
CA ALA A 21 -5.91 20.38 4.03
C ALA A 21 -5.63 21.28 5.25
N THR A 22 -6.05 22.53 5.16
CA THR A 22 -6.33 23.35 6.35
C THR A 22 -7.61 22.82 7.04
N SER A 23 -7.45 22.48 8.32
CA SER A 23 -8.46 22.43 9.40
C SER A 23 -9.57 21.36 9.38
N ILE A 24 -9.32 20.20 10.02
CA ILE A 24 -10.29 19.49 10.88
C ILE A 24 -9.52 18.82 12.03
N PRO A 25 -9.81 19.09 13.32
CA PRO A 25 -9.24 18.35 14.43
C PRO A 25 -10.14 17.14 14.75
N SER A 26 -10.09 16.10 13.92
CA SER A 26 -10.67 14.80 14.26
C SER A 26 -9.56 13.89 14.77
N ALA A 27 -9.76 13.37 15.99
CA ALA A 27 -8.93 12.41 16.70
C ALA A 27 -7.85 11.76 15.83
N ARG A 28 -6.67 12.38 15.80
CA ARG A 28 -5.53 11.91 15.01
C ARG A 28 -5.18 10.52 15.51
N SER A 29 -5.36 9.52 14.65
CA SER A 29 -4.43 8.39 14.62
C SER A 29 -3.01 8.96 14.76
N ARG A 30 -2.13 8.30 15.53
CA ARG A 30 -0.76 8.80 15.80
C ARG A 30 0.00 9.12 14.50
N PHE A 31 -0.44 8.49 13.41
CA PHE A 31 -0.14 8.81 12.03
C PHE A 31 -1.43 9.44 11.47
N GLY A 32 -1.43 10.70 11.01
CA GLY A 32 -2.64 11.45 10.62
C GLY A 32 -3.52 10.80 9.53
N ASP A 33 -4.35 11.57 8.82
CA ASP A 33 -5.22 10.98 7.78
C ASP A 33 -4.41 10.23 6.69
N THR A 34 -4.36 8.89 6.77
CA THR A 34 -3.67 8.01 5.81
C THR A 34 -4.55 7.64 4.62
N THR A 35 -5.70 8.30 4.47
CA THR A 35 -6.69 8.03 3.41
C THR A 35 -6.08 8.08 2.01
N PHE A 36 -5.03 8.89 1.82
CA PHE A 36 -4.35 9.06 0.54
C PHE A 36 -3.02 8.29 0.41
N THR A 37 -2.60 7.53 1.44
CA THR A 37 -1.30 6.82 1.45
C THR A 37 -1.42 5.30 1.42
N LYS A 38 -2.65 4.76 1.30
CA LYS A 38 -2.90 3.33 1.19
C LYS A 38 -2.83 2.88 -0.27
N ILE A 39 -1.98 1.89 -0.55
CA ILE A 39 -1.74 1.37 -1.90
C ILE A 39 -2.33 -0.04 -2.00
N PHE A 40 -2.87 -0.41 -3.16
CA PHE A 40 -3.28 -1.80 -3.44
C PHE A 40 -2.23 -2.49 -4.31
N VAL A 41 -1.86 -3.72 -3.94
CA VAL A 41 -0.89 -4.52 -4.68
C VAL A 41 -1.52 -5.84 -5.10
N GLY A 42 -1.70 -6.05 -6.40
CA GLY A 42 -2.34 -7.24 -6.97
C GLY A 42 -1.40 -8.14 -7.78
N GLY A 43 -1.79 -9.40 -7.93
CA GLY A 43 -1.02 -10.43 -8.66
C GLY A 43 0.21 -10.88 -7.87
N LEU A 44 0.07 -10.93 -6.54
CA LEU A 44 1.05 -11.57 -5.67
C LEU A 44 0.95 -13.09 -5.85
N ALA A 45 2.10 -13.76 -5.82
CA ALA A 45 2.14 -15.21 -5.70
C ALA A 45 1.39 -15.65 -4.43
N TRP A 46 0.80 -16.85 -4.43
CA TRP A 46 -0.01 -17.32 -3.31
C TRP A 46 0.83 -17.54 -2.05
N GLU A 47 2.13 -17.76 -2.22
CA GLU A 47 3.12 -17.96 -1.18
C GLU A 47 3.65 -16.63 -0.61
N THR A 48 3.37 -15.49 -1.26
CA THR A 48 3.79 -14.18 -0.79
C THR A 48 3.14 -13.85 0.55
N GLN A 49 3.97 -13.51 1.54
CA GLN A 49 3.53 -13.12 2.88
C GLN A 49 3.63 -11.60 3.08
N SER A 50 2.89 -11.06 4.06
CA SER A 50 2.91 -9.64 4.42
C SER A 50 4.32 -9.10 4.67
N ARG A 51 5.18 -9.89 5.33
CA ARG A 51 6.59 -9.51 5.57
C ARG A 51 7.39 -9.37 4.28
N GLY A 52 7.16 -10.24 3.30
CA GLY A 52 7.81 -10.17 1.99
C GLY A 52 7.34 -8.94 1.20
N LEU A 53 6.04 -8.64 1.27
CA LEU A 53 5.46 -7.45 0.69
C LEU A 53 6.07 -6.19 1.32
N GLN A 54 6.06 -6.09 2.66
CA GLN A 54 6.65 -4.98 3.40
C GLN A 54 8.12 -4.76 3.01
N LYS A 55 8.95 -5.79 3.13
CA LYS A 55 10.38 -5.72 2.83
C LYS A 55 10.66 -5.28 1.39
N HIS A 56 9.80 -5.68 0.45
CA HIS A 56 9.93 -5.25 -0.94
C HIS A 56 9.65 -3.76 -1.12
N PHE A 57 8.69 -3.20 -0.40
CA PHE A 57 8.29 -1.81 -0.54
C PHE A 57 9.05 -0.84 0.40
N GLU A 58 9.70 -1.34 1.46
CA GLU A 58 10.50 -0.53 2.41
C GLU A 58 11.61 0.26 1.73
N GLN A 59 12.11 -0.21 0.57
CA GLN A 59 13.12 0.51 -0.21
C GLN A 59 12.59 1.80 -0.86
N PHE A 60 11.27 1.96 -0.99
CA PHE A 60 10.63 3.13 -1.59
C PHE A 60 10.16 4.16 -0.55
N GLY A 61 10.24 3.83 0.75
CA GLY A 61 9.85 4.72 1.83
C GLY A 61 9.46 3.97 3.11
N GLU A 62 9.14 4.74 4.15
CA GLU A 62 8.63 4.19 5.41
C GLU A 62 7.24 3.57 5.19
N ILE A 63 7.07 2.33 5.65
CA ILE A 63 5.80 1.62 5.60
C ILE A 63 5.19 1.59 7.00
N LEU A 64 3.97 2.11 7.13
CA LEU A 64 3.19 2.00 8.35
C LEU A 64 2.65 0.58 8.57
N GLU A 65 2.07 0.00 7.52
CA GLU A 65 1.48 -1.33 7.55
C GLU A 65 1.52 -1.95 6.15
N ALA A 66 1.76 -3.26 6.08
CA ALA A 66 1.56 -4.05 4.87
C ALA A 66 0.85 -5.36 5.22
N ALA A 67 -0.17 -5.72 4.46
CA ALA A 67 -1.00 -6.90 4.73
C ALA A 67 -1.38 -7.63 3.45
N VAL A 68 -0.94 -8.89 3.31
CA VAL A 68 -1.49 -9.81 2.31
C VAL A 68 -2.85 -10.31 2.79
N ILE A 69 -3.86 -10.22 1.94
CA ILE A 69 -5.21 -10.65 2.29
C ILE A 69 -5.33 -12.16 2.14
N ILE A 70 -5.68 -12.79 3.24
CA ILE A 70 -5.91 -14.23 3.35
C ILE A 70 -7.41 -14.48 3.41
N ASP A 71 -7.88 -15.50 2.70
CA ASP A 71 -9.24 -16.01 2.86
C ASP A 71 -9.37 -16.76 4.19
N LYS A 72 -10.29 -16.30 5.05
CA LYS A 72 -10.43 -16.82 6.42
C LYS A 72 -10.88 -18.29 6.49
N LYS A 73 -11.55 -18.80 5.45
CA LYS A 73 -12.07 -20.18 5.45
C LYS A 73 -11.00 -21.17 5.02
N SER A 74 -10.25 -20.84 3.98
CA SER A 74 -9.23 -21.71 3.38
C SER A 74 -7.83 -21.47 3.93
N GLY A 75 -7.58 -20.32 4.58
CA GLY A 75 -6.24 -19.91 5.02
C GLY A 75 -5.30 -19.56 3.86
N ARG A 76 -5.81 -19.46 2.62
CA ARG A 76 -5.00 -19.21 1.42
C ARG A 76 -4.97 -17.73 1.08
N SER A 77 -3.84 -17.30 0.52
CA SER A 77 -3.71 -15.95 -0.04
C SER A 77 -4.71 -15.72 -1.16
N LYS A 78 -5.30 -14.53 -1.18
CA LYS A 78 -6.16 -14.07 -2.29
C LYS A 78 -5.35 -13.46 -3.43
N GLY A 79 -4.01 -13.46 -3.34
CA GLY A 79 -3.12 -12.93 -4.38
C GLY A 79 -3.04 -11.40 -4.44
N TYR A 80 -3.43 -10.72 -3.36
CA TYR A 80 -3.33 -9.27 -3.24
C TYR A 80 -3.06 -8.82 -1.79
N GLY A 81 -2.59 -7.59 -1.64
CA GLY A 81 -2.36 -6.94 -0.36
C GLY A 81 -2.50 -5.42 -0.42
N PHE A 82 -2.32 -4.80 0.74
CA PHE A 82 -2.25 -3.36 0.92
C PHE A 82 -0.97 -2.98 1.64
#